data_AF-A0A7U5MN94-F1
#
_entry.id   AF-A0A7U5MN94-F1
#
_cell.length_a   1.000
_cell.length_b   1.000
_cell.length_c   1.000
_cell.angle_alpha   90.00
_cell.angle_beta   90.00
_cell.angle_gamma   90.00
#
_symmetry.space_group_name_H-M   'P 1'
#
loop_
_entity.id
_entity.type
_entity.pdbx_description
1 polymer ?
#
loop_
_entity_poly.entity_id
_entity_poly.type
_entity_poly.pdbx_seq_one_letter_code
_entity_poly.pdbx_strand_id
1 'polypeptide(L)'
;MRKLVGSVSGMAAALLAVVAFGAPVPLSRADSSQPIGSIPIPDGPAQTWIIADLDSGQVLAGRDQNVAHPPASTIKTLLAQVVLDSVSLDSTVVADVADTQVECNCVGIKPGRTYTARQLLDGLLLVSGNDAANTLAQMLGGPDVTVAKMNAKAASLGATNTHAATPSGLDGPGGSGSSTAHDLAVIFRAAMANPVFAQITAEPSAMFPGDNGDHLITNQDELLQRYPGAIGGKTGFTNAARKTFVGAAARGGRRLVIAMMYGLVKEGGPSYWDQAATLFDWGFAQSPQAGIGSL
;
A
#
# COMPACT_ATOMS: atom_id res chain seq x y z
N MET A 1 97.00 -22.66 -4.42
CA MET A 1 95.89 -22.08 -3.62
C MET A 1 94.84 -21.53 -4.58
N ARG A 2 93.74 -22.27 -4.79
CA ARG A 2 92.60 -21.87 -5.63
C ARG A 2 91.45 -21.44 -4.74
N LYS A 3 90.87 -20.26 -4.97
CA LYS A 3 89.49 -19.95 -4.61
C LYS A 3 88.84 -19.08 -5.70
N LEU A 4 88.04 -19.74 -6.55
CA LEU A 4 86.84 -19.16 -7.17
C LEU A 4 85.76 -19.07 -6.08
N VAL A 5 84.97 -17.99 -6.05
CA VAL A 5 83.50 -17.89 -5.85
C VAL A 5 83.19 -16.41 -6.14
N GLY A 6 82.27 -15.95 -6.99
CA GLY A 6 80.97 -16.48 -7.42
C GLY A 6 79.92 -15.43 -7.04
N SER A 7 79.51 -14.61 -8.00
CA SER A 7 78.45 -13.59 -7.87
C SER A 7 77.08 -14.24 -7.68
N VAL A 8 76.34 -13.87 -6.64
CA VAL A 8 74.96 -14.30 -6.44
C VAL A 8 74.04 -13.10 -6.66
N SER A 9 73.28 -13.15 -7.76
CA SER A 9 72.16 -12.26 -8.05
C SER A 9 70.98 -12.61 -7.13
N GLY A 10 70.54 -11.66 -6.31
CA GLY A 10 69.32 -11.79 -5.52
C GLY A 10 68.10 -11.41 -6.35
N MET A 11 67.19 -12.37 -6.58
CA MET A 11 65.90 -12.14 -7.21
C MET A 11 64.87 -11.84 -6.11
N ALA A 12 64.43 -10.60 -6.01
CA ALA A 12 63.36 -10.21 -5.08
C ALA A 12 61.99 -10.55 -5.71
N ALA A 13 61.30 -11.53 -5.12
CA ALA A 13 59.91 -11.83 -5.47
C ALA A 13 58.99 -10.87 -4.71
N ALA A 14 58.42 -9.89 -5.41
CA ALA A 14 57.34 -9.06 -4.89
C ALA A 14 56.01 -9.82 -4.99
N LEU A 15 55.48 -10.27 -3.85
CA LEU A 15 54.08 -10.73 -3.78
C LEU A 15 53.16 -9.50 -3.88
N LEU A 16 52.45 -9.35 -4.99
CA LEU A 16 51.27 -8.49 -5.06
C LEU A 16 50.11 -9.19 -4.33
N ALA A 17 49.74 -8.67 -3.16
CA ALA A 17 48.46 -9.00 -2.54
C ALA A 17 47.35 -8.29 -3.32
N VAL A 18 46.58 -9.06 -4.09
CA VAL A 18 45.32 -8.58 -4.68
C VAL A 18 44.30 -8.48 -3.55
N VAL A 19 44.09 -7.28 -3.02
CA VAL A 19 42.99 -6.99 -2.11
C VAL A 19 41.74 -6.80 -2.96
N ALA A 20 40.93 -7.85 -3.06
CA ALA A 20 39.61 -7.74 -3.66
C ALA A 20 38.72 -6.89 -2.74
N PHE A 21 38.43 -5.65 -3.16
CA PHE A 21 37.38 -4.84 -2.55
C PHE A 21 36.03 -5.46 -2.92
N GLY A 22 35.54 -6.36 -2.09
CA GLY A 22 34.14 -6.79 -2.15
C GLY A 22 33.26 -5.58 -1.87
N ALA A 23 32.31 -5.28 -2.78
CA ALA A 23 31.28 -4.29 -2.52
C ALA A 23 30.55 -4.67 -1.21
N PRO A 24 30.21 -3.68 -0.35
CA PRO A 24 29.50 -3.98 0.88
C PRO A 24 28.15 -4.62 0.53
N VAL A 25 27.97 -5.88 0.91
CA VAL A 25 26.66 -6.52 0.88
C VAL A 25 25.82 -5.78 1.92
N PRO A 26 24.70 -5.12 1.53
CA PRO A 26 23.83 -4.49 2.52
C PRO A 26 23.37 -5.56 3.51
N LEU A 27 23.68 -5.37 4.79
CA LEU A 27 23.18 -6.22 5.86
C LEU A 27 21.66 -6.18 5.83
N SER A 28 21.01 -7.32 5.59
CA SER A 28 19.57 -7.45 5.84
C SER A 28 19.32 -7.05 7.29
N ARG A 29 18.49 -6.04 7.52
CA ARG A 29 18.04 -5.72 8.88
C ARG A 29 17.38 -6.99 9.45
N ALA A 30 17.66 -7.31 10.71
CA ALA A 30 17.23 -8.56 11.37
C ALA A 30 15.71 -8.79 11.35
N ASP A 31 14.93 -7.77 10.98
CA ASP A 31 13.47 -7.73 11.03
C ASP A 31 12.80 -8.00 9.67
N SER A 32 13.58 -8.31 8.62
CA SER A 32 13.08 -8.71 7.31
C SER A 32 13.07 -10.24 7.14
N SER A 33 11.94 -10.77 6.68
CA SER A 33 11.70 -12.19 6.41
C SER A 33 11.50 -12.41 4.91
N GLN A 34 12.32 -13.30 4.34
CA GLN A 34 12.27 -13.70 2.93
C GLN A 34 12.74 -15.17 2.79
N PRO A 35 12.46 -15.86 1.67
CA PRO A 35 12.87 -17.25 1.48
C PRO A 35 14.40 -17.39 1.49
N ILE A 36 14.92 -18.46 2.09
CA ILE A 36 16.37 -18.73 2.16
C ILE A 36 16.93 -18.84 0.73
N GLY A 37 18.01 -18.11 0.46
CA GLY A 37 18.68 -18.11 -0.85
C GLY A 37 18.02 -17.24 -1.92
N SER A 38 16.92 -16.54 -1.60
CA SER A 38 16.36 -15.50 -2.48
C SER A 38 17.29 -14.29 -2.58
N ILE A 39 17.23 -13.57 -3.71
CA ILE A 39 17.98 -12.33 -3.88
C ILE A 39 17.62 -11.31 -2.77
N PRO A 40 18.55 -10.50 -2.28
CA PRO A 40 18.23 -9.46 -1.29
C PRO A 40 17.19 -8.48 -1.83
N ILE A 41 16.23 -8.10 -0.98
CA ILE A 41 15.24 -7.05 -1.28
C ILE A 41 15.91 -5.69 -1.04
N PRO A 42 15.95 -4.77 -2.03
CA PRO A 42 16.50 -3.44 -1.81
C PRO A 42 15.70 -2.65 -0.76
N ASP A 43 16.42 -1.85 0.04
CA ASP A 43 15.82 -1.00 1.07
C ASP A 43 14.99 0.15 0.46
N GLY A 44 14.06 0.68 1.25
CA GLY A 44 13.23 1.82 0.87
C GLY A 44 12.65 2.58 2.07
N PRO A 45 11.87 3.65 1.83
CA PRO A 45 11.38 4.54 2.89
C PRO A 45 10.38 3.90 3.86
N ALA A 46 9.58 2.91 3.43
CA ALA A 46 8.60 2.23 4.28
C ALA A 46 9.30 1.43 5.39
N GLN A 47 8.84 1.61 6.63
CA GLN A 47 9.43 0.92 7.78
C GLN A 47 8.88 -0.49 7.95
N THR A 48 7.61 -0.70 7.58
CA THR A 48 6.99 -2.02 7.53
C THR A 48 6.38 -2.26 6.16
N TRP A 49 6.45 -3.50 5.68
CA TRP A 49 5.87 -3.88 4.39
C TRP A 49 5.63 -5.39 4.28
N ILE A 50 4.81 -5.78 3.32
CA ILE A 50 4.54 -7.18 2.95
C ILE A 50 4.44 -7.33 1.43
N ILE A 51 4.82 -8.49 0.91
CA ILE A 51 4.53 -8.95 -0.45
C ILE A 51 3.79 -10.28 -0.33
N ALA A 52 2.60 -10.36 -0.89
CA ALA A 52 1.81 -11.58 -0.91
C ALA A 52 1.23 -11.84 -2.31
N ASP A 53 0.93 -13.10 -2.58
CA ASP A 53 0.21 -13.52 -3.77
C ASP A 53 -1.29 -13.23 -3.57
N LEU A 54 -1.86 -12.44 -4.48
CA LEU A 54 -3.24 -11.98 -4.39
C LEU A 54 -4.24 -13.15 -4.50
N ASP A 55 -3.89 -14.19 -5.26
CA ASP A 55 -4.73 -15.34 -5.53
C ASP A 55 -4.64 -16.38 -4.41
N SER A 56 -3.44 -16.92 -4.18
CA SER A 56 -3.25 -18.00 -3.22
C SER A 56 -3.23 -17.53 -1.76
N GLY A 57 -2.95 -16.24 -1.51
CA GLY A 57 -2.71 -15.71 -0.18
C GLY A 57 -1.34 -16.07 0.39
N GLN A 58 -0.44 -16.70 -0.37
CA GLN A 58 0.91 -16.99 0.09
C GLN A 58 1.68 -15.69 0.34
N VAL A 59 2.33 -15.56 1.50
CA VAL A 59 3.23 -14.45 1.81
C VAL A 59 4.61 -14.78 1.27
N LEU A 60 5.14 -13.93 0.39
CA LEU A 60 6.45 -14.11 -0.23
C LEU A 60 7.56 -13.55 0.66
N ALA A 61 7.36 -12.35 1.19
CA ALA A 61 8.30 -11.67 2.09
C ALA A 61 7.61 -10.58 2.90
N GLY A 62 8.24 -10.14 3.98
CA GLY A 62 7.76 -9.03 4.78
C GLY A 62 8.84 -8.47 5.71
N ARG A 63 8.69 -7.21 6.08
CA ARG A 63 9.46 -6.56 7.14
C ARG A 63 8.49 -6.02 8.16
N ASP A 64 8.60 -6.49 9.40
CA ASP A 64 7.73 -6.07 10.50
C ASP A 64 6.24 -6.10 10.10
N GLN A 65 5.82 -7.09 9.30
CA GLN A 65 4.52 -7.06 8.62
C GLN A 65 3.32 -7.07 9.57
N ASN A 66 3.54 -7.47 10.84
CA ASN A 66 2.53 -7.51 11.90
C ASN A 66 2.69 -6.35 12.92
N VAL A 67 3.58 -5.40 12.70
CA VAL A 67 3.73 -4.22 13.55
C VAL A 67 2.65 -3.20 13.22
N ALA A 68 1.95 -2.76 14.26
CA ALA A 68 0.83 -1.85 14.18
C ALA A 68 1.26 -0.41 13.91
N HIS A 69 0.64 0.23 12.92
CA HIS A 69 0.76 1.65 12.61
C HIS A 69 -0.60 2.23 12.18
N PRO A 70 -0.81 3.55 12.30
CA PRO A 70 -2.01 4.17 11.77
C PRO A 70 -2.12 3.98 10.24
N PRO A 71 -3.29 3.60 9.70
CA PRO A 71 -3.43 3.29 8.27
C PRO A 71 -3.51 4.53 7.37
N ALA A 72 -3.90 5.69 7.91
CA ALA A 72 -4.36 6.81 7.09
C ALA A 72 -5.41 6.36 6.05
N SER A 73 -5.41 6.95 4.85
CA SER A 73 -6.42 6.69 3.82
C SER A 73 -6.39 5.29 3.20
N THR A 74 -5.45 4.40 3.53
CA THR A 74 -5.55 3.00 3.08
C THR A 74 -6.76 2.29 3.70
N ILE A 75 -7.24 2.76 4.86
CA ILE A 75 -8.45 2.23 5.50
C ILE A 75 -9.73 2.49 4.68
N LYS A 76 -9.70 3.43 3.72
CA LYS A 76 -10.83 3.65 2.80
C LYS A 76 -11.13 2.42 1.95
N THR A 77 -10.17 1.51 1.76
CA THR A 77 -10.39 0.21 1.10
C THR A 77 -11.29 -0.72 1.92
N LEU A 78 -11.27 -0.59 3.25
CA LEU A 78 -12.20 -1.27 4.15
C LEU A 78 -13.58 -0.61 4.13
N LEU A 79 -13.65 0.72 4.15
CA LEU A 79 -14.91 1.46 4.00
C LEU A 79 -15.61 1.09 2.68
N ALA A 80 -14.87 1.08 1.56
CA ALA A 80 -15.42 0.74 0.25
C ALA A 80 -16.05 -0.66 0.25
N GLN A 81 -15.44 -1.64 0.91
CA GLN A 81 -16.02 -2.98 1.05
C GLN A 81 -17.32 -2.97 1.85
N VAL A 82 -17.37 -2.26 2.98
CA VAL A 82 -18.61 -2.16 3.78
C VAL A 82 -19.75 -1.54 2.98
N VAL A 83 -19.45 -0.53 2.17
CA VAL A 83 -20.43 0.09 1.25
C VAL A 83 -20.89 -0.92 0.21
N LEU A 84 -19.96 -1.59 -0.49
CA LEU A 84 -20.27 -2.57 -1.54
C LEU A 84 -21.05 -3.79 -1.01
N ASP A 85 -20.87 -4.14 0.27
CA ASP A 85 -21.61 -5.23 0.91
C ASP A 85 -23.05 -4.84 1.29
N SER A 86 -23.33 -3.53 1.45
CA SER A 86 -24.55 -3.05 2.14
C SER A 86 -25.41 -2.10 1.31
N VAL A 87 -24.88 -1.48 0.27
CA VAL A 87 -25.50 -0.37 -0.46
C VAL A 87 -25.44 -0.64 -1.96
N SER A 88 -26.60 -0.57 -2.63
CA SER A 88 -26.63 -0.66 -4.10
C SER A 88 -25.94 0.56 -4.72
N LEU A 89 -25.20 0.37 -5.81
CA LEU A 89 -24.44 1.42 -6.48
C LEU A 89 -25.29 2.62 -6.92
N ASP A 90 -26.56 2.36 -7.26
CA ASP A 90 -27.53 3.37 -7.70
C ASP A 90 -28.29 4.01 -6.53
N SER A 91 -28.08 3.53 -5.30
CA SER A 91 -28.67 4.17 -4.11
C SER A 91 -28.11 5.57 -3.97
N THR A 92 -29.00 6.51 -3.68
CA THR A 92 -28.67 7.92 -3.59
C THR A 92 -28.77 8.45 -2.18
N VAL A 93 -27.99 9.48 -1.89
CA VAL A 93 -28.06 10.24 -0.65
C VAL A 93 -27.96 11.73 -0.95
N VAL A 94 -28.69 12.55 -0.19
CA VAL A 94 -28.55 14.00 -0.21
C VAL A 94 -27.50 14.36 0.83
N ALA A 95 -26.39 14.95 0.40
CA ALA A 95 -25.31 15.31 1.29
C ALA A 95 -25.74 16.40 2.29
N ASP A 96 -25.36 16.24 3.55
CA ASP A 96 -25.55 17.20 4.62
C ASP A 96 -24.38 18.18 4.72
N VAL A 97 -24.56 19.27 5.46
CA VAL A 97 -23.46 20.21 5.76
C VAL A 97 -22.34 19.49 6.51
N ALA A 98 -22.68 18.59 7.43
CA ALA A 98 -21.72 17.83 8.23
C ALA A 98 -20.81 16.92 7.38
N ASP A 99 -21.28 16.43 6.23
CA ASP A 99 -20.48 15.57 5.36
C ASP A 99 -19.28 16.32 4.76
N THR A 100 -19.40 17.64 4.61
CA THR A 100 -18.38 18.49 3.99
C THR A 100 -17.44 19.16 4.99
N GLN A 101 -17.72 19.06 6.29
CA GLN A 101 -16.91 19.65 7.36
C GLN A 101 -15.78 18.70 7.77
N VAL A 102 -14.81 18.52 6.86
CA VAL A 102 -13.66 17.63 7.04
C VAL A 102 -12.36 18.29 6.61
N GLU A 103 -11.25 17.80 7.12
CA GLU A 103 -9.93 18.06 6.52
C GLU A 103 -9.90 17.45 5.11
N CYS A 104 -9.45 18.19 4.10
CA CYS A 104 -9.32 17.68 2.73
C CYS A 104 -7.99 16.92 2.55
N ASN A 105 -7.85 15.96 1.64
CA ASN A 105 -8.49 15.86 0.31
C ASN A 105 -10.02 15.71 0.30
N CYS A 106 -10.65 16.45 -0.60
CA CYS A 106 -12.10 16.46 -0.81
C CYS A 106 -12.39 16.31 -2.31
N VAL A 107 -13.43 15.55 -2.66
CA VAL A 107 -13.87 15.40 -4.06
C VAL A 107 -14.75 16.57 -4.50
N GLY A 108 -15.32 17.32 -3.55
CA GLY A 108 -16.21 18.45 -3.84
C GLY A 108 -17.68 18.10 -3.62
N ILE A 109 -17.98 17.35 -2.55
CA ILE A 109 -19.35 17.16 -2.09
C ILE A 109 -19.96 18.51 -1.74
N LYS A 110 -21.22 18.72 -2.13
CA LYS A 110 -21.98 19.94 -1.86
C LYS A 110 -23.23 19.63 -1.05
N PRO A 111 -23.49 20.32 0.07
CA PRO A 111 -24.70 20.10 0.86
C PRO A 111 -25.95 20.36 0.02
N GLY A 112 -26.96 19.52 0.18
CA GLY A 112 -28.20 19.53 -0.59
C GLY A 112 -28.12 18.92 -1.98
N ARG A 113 -26.92 18.53 -2.46
CA ARG A 113 -26.78 17.78 -3.72
C ARG A 113 -26.96 16.28 -3.48
N THR A 114 -27.62 15.62 -4.42
CA THR A 114 -27.76 14.16 -4.45
C THR A 114 -26.57 13.51 -5.13
N TYR A 115 -26.03 12.46 -4.51
CA TYR A 115 -24.96 11.62 -5.06
C TYR A 115 -25.36 10.15 -5.00
N THR A 116 -24.93 9.38 -5.99
CA THR A 116 -25.03 7.90 -5.98
C THR A 116 -23.88 7.30 -5.18
N ALA A 117 -24.09 6.09 -4.63
CA ALA A 117 -23.01 5.34 -3.98
C ALA A 117 -21.82 5.11 -4.92
N ARG A 118 -22.06 4.87 -6.22
CA ARG A 118 -20.99 4.76 -7.23
C ARG A 118 -20.14 6.03 -7.31
N GLN A 119 -20.75 7.20 -7.48
CA GLN A 119 -20.01 8.47 -7.55
C GLN A 119 -19.18 8.70 -6.28
N LEU A 120 -19.76 8.41 -5.10
CA LEU A 120 -19.05 8.54 -3.84
C LEU A 120 -17.87 7.56 -3.72
N LEU A 121 -18.02 6.32 -4.19
CA LEU A 121 -16.91 5.35 -4.27
C LEU A 121 -15.81 5.82 -5.23
N ASP A 122 -16.16 6.42 -6.36
CA ASP A 122 -15.19 7.01 -7.29
C ASP A 122 -14.40 8.13 -6.59
N GLY A 123 -15.09 9.06 -5.92
CA GLY A 123 -14.46 10.13 -5.14
C GLY A 123 -13.60 9.62 -3.98
N LEU A 124 -14.04 8.56 -3.31
CA LEU A 124 -13.34 7.93 -2.20
C LEU A 124 -12.01 7.28 -2.65
N LEU A 125 -12.03 6.56 -3.77
CA LEU A 125 -10.91 5.73 -4.21
C LEU A 125 -9.94 6.47 -5.12
N LEU A 126 -10.43 7.30 -6.06
CA LEU A 126 -9.57 8.01 -7.03
C LEU A 126 -8.85 9.20 -6.40
N VAL A 127 -9.57 10.04 -5.64
CA VAL A 127 -9.03 11.31 -5.10
C VAL A 127 -8.93 11.33 -3.57
N SER A 128 -9.23 10.19 -2.93
CA SER A 128 -9.13 10.04 -1.48
C SER A 128 -10.06 10.98 -0.69
N GLY A 129 -11.22 11.35 -1.28
CA GLY A 129 -12.14 12.32 -0.71
C GLY A 129 -12.63 11.93 0.69
N ASN A 130 -12.33 12.77 1.68
CA ASN A 130 -12.81 12.61 3.06
C ASN A 130 -14.29 12.98 3.19
N ASP A 131 -14.74 13.93 2.37
CA ASP A 131 -16.14 14.32 2.22
C ASP A 131 -16.97 13.17 1.62
N ALA A 132 -16.43 12.47 0.62
CA ALA A 132 -17.03 11.24 0.11
C ALA A 132 -17.10 10.14 1.19
N ALA A 133 -16.05 9.99 2.01
CA ALA A 133 -16.04 9.02 3.10
C ALA A 133 -17.13 9.31 4.16
N ASN A 134 -17.33 10.58 4.53
CA ASN A 134 -18.39 10.97 5.45
C ASN A 134 -19.79 10.78 4.85
N THR A 135 -19.97 11.16 3.58
CA THR A 135 -21.25 10.98 2.88
C THR A 135 -21.61 9.49 2.76
N LEU A 136 -20.63 8.62 2.49
CA LEU A 136 -20.83 7.17 2.53
C LEU A 136 -21.17 6.66 3.94
N ALA A 137 -20.55 7.24 4.97
CA ALA A 137 -20.88 6.89 6.35
C ALA A 137 -22.33 7.28 6.71
N GLN A 138 -22.83 8.42 6.21
CA GLN A 138 -24.23 8.82 6.32
C GLN A 138 -25.16 7.73 5.73
N MET A 139 -24.86 7.22 4.52
CA MET A 139 -25.62 6.12 3.89
C MET A 139 -25.63 4.83 4.72
N LEU A 140 -24.57 4.60 5.51
CA LEU A 140 -24.40 3.41 6.34
C LEU A 140 -25.01 3.53 7.74
N GLY A 141 -25.62 4.66 8.08
CA GLY A 141 -26.25 4.91 9.39
C GLY A 141 -25.45 5.85 10.30
N GLY A 142 -24.53 6.63 9.75
CA GLY A 142 -23.68 7.58 10.48
C GLY A 142 -22.28 7.05 10.80
N PRO A 143 -21.38 7.93 11.29
CA PRO A 143 -19.96 7.62 11.46
C PRO A 143 -19.70 6.48 12.45
N ASP A 144 -20.35 6.46 13.61
CA ASP A 144 -20.12 5.44 14.64
C ASP A 144 -20.57 4.04 14.18
N VAL A 145 -21.74 3.97 13.53
CA VAL A 145 -22.26 2.73 12.94
C VAL A 145 -21.33 2.25 11.82
N THR A 146 -20.82 3.16 11.01
CA THR A 146 -19.89 2.85 9.93
C THR A 146 -18.57 2.30 10.46
N VAL A 147 -17.98 2.93 11.47
CA VAL A 147 -16.75 2.45 12.12
C VAL A 147 -16.97 1.08 12.76
N ALA A 148 -18.11 0.85 13.41
CA ALA A 148 -18.44 -0.47 13.95
C ALA A 148 -18.53 -1.54 12.85
N LYS A 149 -19.18 -1.24 11.72
CA LYS A 149 -19.24 -2.13 10.54
C LYS A 149 -17.86 -2.39 9.93
N MET A 150 -17.02 -1.38 9.83
CA MET A 150 -15.64 -1.51 9.35
C MET A 150 -14.83 -2.45 10.23
N ASN A 151 -14.87 -2.26 11.54
CA ASN A 151 -14.15 -3.12 12.49
C ASN A 151 -14.70 -4.57 12.48
N ALA A 152 -16.02 -4.74 12.36
CA ALA A 152 -16.62 -6.07 12.19
C ALA A 152 -16.19 -6.74 10.88
N LYS A 153 -16.09 -5.98 9.78
CA LYS A 153 -15.57 -6.48 8.49
C LYS A 153 -14.10 -6.84 8.59
N ALA A 154 -13.26 -6.02 9.21
CA ALA A 154 -11.84 -6.35 9.41
C ALA A 154 -11.68 -7.66 10.19
N ALA A 155 -12.42 -7.82 11.29
CA ALA A 155 -12.42 -9.05 12.07
C ALA A 155 -12.88 -10.28 11.25
N SER A 156 -13.92 -10.15 10.43
CA SER A 156 -14.42 -11.27 9.61
C SER A 156 -13.48 -11.67 8.47
N LEU A 157 -12.63 -10.74 8.02
CA LEU A 157 -11.56 -11.02 7.06
C LEU A 157 -10.31 -11.63 7.71
N GLY A 158 -10.21 -11.68 9.04
CA GLY A 158 -9.01 -12.09 9.76
C GLY A 158 -7.97 -10.97 9.95
N ALA A 159 -8.28 -9.73 9.57
CA ALA A 159 -7.48 -8.53 9.82
C ALA A 159 -7.60 -8.08 11.30
N THR A 160 -7.11 -8.94 12.20
CA THR A 160 -7.32 -8.87 13.65
C THR A 160 -6.50 -7.80 14.37
N ASN A 161 -5.51 -7.20 13.70
CA ASN A 161 -4.72 -6.09 14.23
C ASN A 161 -5.19 -4.72 13.69
N THR A 162 -6.34 -4.71 13.00
CA THR A 162 -6.95 -3.51 12.45
C THR A 162 -8.03 -2.96 13.36
N HIS A 163 -7.93 -1.67 13.64
CA HIS A 163 -8.93 -0.86 14.31
C HIS A 163 -9.11 0.47 13.57
N ALA A 164 -10.21 0.60 12.83
CA ALA A 164 -10.62 1.87 12.26
C ALA A 164 -11.15 2.79 13.37
N ALA A 165 -10.61 4.01 13.45
CA ALA A 165 -11.11 5.06 14.33
C ALA A 165 -12.09 6.02 13.61
N THR A 166 -11.95 6.14 12.29
CA THR A 166 -12.81 6.97 11.43
C THR A 166 -13.04 6.27 10.08
N PRO A 167 -14.10 6.62 9.32
CA PRO A 167 -14.32 6.09 7.98
C PRO A 167 -13.22 6.49 6.98
N SER A 168 -12.63 7.67 7.16
CA SER A 168 -11.67 8.25 6.23
C SER A 168 -10.21 7.85 6.52
N GLY A 169 -9.90 7.45 7.75
CA GLY A 169 -8.53 7.25 8.23
C GLY A 169 -7.85 8.53 8.71
N LEU A 170 -8.58 9.64 8.82
CA LEU A 170 -8.15 10.77 9.65
C LEU A 170 -8.13 10.38 11.12
N ASP A 171 -7.38 11.15 11.92
CA ASP A 171 -7.46 11.08 13.37
C ASP A 171 -8.88 11.46 13.82
N GLY A 172 -9.42 10.73 14.81
CA GLY A 172 -10.76 10.97 15.34
C GLY A 172 -10.82 10.81 16.86
N PRO A 173 -12.04 10.77 17.45
CA PRO A 173 -12.21 10.60 18.90
C PRO A 173 -11.54 9.33 19.47
N GLY A 174 -11.42 8.27 18.66
CA GLY A 174 -10.69 7.04 19.00
C GLY A 174 -9.19 7.06 18.69
N GLY A 175 -8.61 8.22 18.38
CA GLY A 175 -7.22 8.38 17.95
C GLY A 175 -7.01 8.15 16.45
N SER A 176 -5.79 7.78 16.07
CA SER A 176 -5.38 7.60 14.66
C SER A 176 -5.79 6.26 14.03
N GLY A 177 -6.42 5.38 14.81
CA GLY A 177 -6.63 3.99 14.42
C GLY A 177 -5.33 3.19 14.31
N SER A 178 -5.45 1.94 13.88
CA SER A 178 -4.33 1.00 13.75
C SER A 178 -4.60 -0.02 12.64
N SER A 179 -3.56 -0.47 11.96
CA SER A 179 -3.53 -1.61 11.06
C SER A 179 -2.09 -2.13 10.98
N THR A 180 -1.88 -3.26 10.32
CA THR A 180 -0.55 -3.78 9.98
C THR A 180 -0.41 -3.89 8.46
N ALA A 181 0.82 -4.08 7.95
CA ALA A 181 1.02 -4.32 6.52
C ALA A 181 0.31 -5.62 6.10
N HIS A 182 0.38 -6.65 6.94
CA HIS A 182 -0.34 -7.91 6.77
C HIS A 182 -1.86 -7.67 6.61
N ASP A 183 -2.47 -6.96 7.55
CA ASP A 183 -3.91 -6.73 7.54
C ASP A 183 -4.36 -5.85 6.36
N LEU A 184 -3.56 -4.85 5.96
CA LEU A 184 -3.86 -4.07 4.75
C LEU A 184 -3.84 -4.95 3.50
N ALA A 185 -2.92 -5.91 3.39
CA ALA A 185 -2.89 -6.86 2.28
C ALA A 185 -4.10 -7.81 2.31
N VAL A 186 -4.52 -8.28 3.49
CA VAL A 186 -5.76 -9.07 3.67
C VAL A 186 -6.98 -8.27 3.20
N ILE A 187 -7.12 -7.03 3.67
CA ILE A 187 -8.24 -6.14 3.34
C ILE A 187 -8.27 -5.87 1.83
N PHE A 188 -7.13 -5.54 1.23
CA PHE A 188 -7.07 -5.23 -0.20
C PHE A 188 -7.28 -6.46 -1.07
N ARG A 189 -6.80 -7.64 -0.65
CA ARG A 189 -7.08 -8.92 -1.32
C ARG A 189 -8.58 -9.20 -1.37
N ALA A 190 -9.28 -9.03 -0.25
CA ALA A 190 -10.72 -9.19 -0.20
C ALA A 190 -11.45 -8.15 -1.07
N ALA A 191 -10.99 -6.90 -1.07
CA ALA A 191 -11.54 -5.84 -1.90
C ALA A 191 -11.42 -6.17 -3.40
N MET A 192 -10.24 -6.62 -3.84
CA MET A 192 -9.98 -6.99 -5.24
C MET A 192 -10.77 -8.21 -5.74
N ALA A 193 -11.37 -9.00 -4.85
CA ALA A 193 -12.29 -10.06 -5.23
C ALA A 193 -13.66 -9.53 -5.70
N ASN A 194 -14.01 -8.28 -5.34
CA ASN A 194 -15.19 -7.60 -5.85
C ASN A 194 -14.87 -6.91 -7.19
N PRO A 195 -15.53 -7.26 -8.30
CA PRO A 195 -15.22 -6.71 -9.63
C PRO A 195 -15.47 -5.20 -9.72
N VAL A 196 -16.41 -4.65 -8.94
CA VAL A 196 -16.68 -3.20 -8.91
C VAL A 196 -15.51 -2.46 -8.24
N PHE A 197 -15.02 -2.97 -7.11
CA PHE A 197 -13.84 -2.38 -6.46
C PHE A 197 -12.62 -2.44 -7.40
N ALA A 198 -12.37 -3.62 -7.98
CA ALA A 198 -11.25 -3.82 -8.90
C ALA A 198 -11.32 -2.89 -10.13
N GLN A 199 -12.53 -2.62 -10.63
CA GLN A 199 -12.75 -1.65 -11.68
C GLN A 199 -12.40 -0.22 -11.20
N ILE A 200 -13.04 0.26 -10.14
CA ILE A 200 -12.89 1.67 -9.68
C ILE A 200 -11.43 1.97 -9.32
N THR A 201 -10.75 1.07 -8.59
CA THR A 201 -9.36 1.32 -8.17
C THR A 201 -8.37 1.41 -9.34
N ALA A 202 -8.72 0.85 -10.51
CA ALA A 202 -7.91 0.88 -11.73
C ALA A 202 -8.39 1.93 -12.74
N GLU A 203 -9.53 2.57 -12.52
CA GLU A 203 -10.02 3.62 -13.42
C GLU A 203 -9.05 4.80 -13.42
N PRO A 204 -8.63 5.31 -14.59
CA PRO A 204 -7.73 6.45 -14.67
C PRO A 204 -8.42 7.75 -14.24
N SER A 205 -9.73 7.83 -14.43
CA SER A 205 -10.56 9.00 -14.12
C SER A 205 -12.05 8.64 -14.13
N ALA A 206 -12.86 9.46 -13.46
CA ALA A 206 -14.33 9.38 -13.47
C ALA A 206 -14.95 10.79 -13.58
N MET A 207 -16.22 10.87 -13.98
CA MET A 207 -16.98 12.12 -13.94
C MET A 207 -17.69 12.25 -12.59
N PHE A 208 -17.61 13.43 -11.97
CA PHE A 208 -18.17 13.71 -10.66
C PHE A 208 -19.07 14.95 -10.67
N PRO A 209 -20.25 14.93 -10.01
CA PRO A 209 -21.19 16.06 -10.05
C PRO A 209 -20.63 17.36 -9.46
N GLY A 210 -20.58 18.42 -10.27
CA GLY A 210 -20.14 19.77 -9.90
C GLY A 210 -21.23 20.85 -10.05
N ASP A 211 -20.90 22.10 -9.71
CA ASP A 211 -21.83 23.25 -9.78
C ASP A 211 -22.22 23.63 -11.21
N ASN A 212 -21.30 23.47 -12.16
CA ASN A 212 -21.48 23.84 -13.56
C ASN A 212 -21.61 22.58 -14.45
N GLY A 213 -22.18 21.50 -13.89
CA GLY A 213 -22.20 20.17 -14.49
C GLY A 213 -21.09 19.27 -13.94
N ASP A 214 -20.98 18.07 -14.50
CA ASP A 214 -19.99 17.10 -14.08
C ASP A 214 -18.57 17.56 -14.43
N HIS A 215 -17.61 17.26 -13.55
CA HIS A 215 -16.18 17.53 -13.77
C HIS A 215 -15.37 16.24 -13.65
N LEU A 216 -14.21 16.21 -14.31
CA LEU A 216 -13.34 15.03 -14.29
C LEU A 216 -12.55 14.97 -12.97
N ILE A 217 -12.56 13.81 -12.32
CA ILE A 217 -11.65 13.47 -11.22
C ILE A 217 -10.65 12.43 -11.73
N THR A 218 -9.36 12.62 -11.41
CA THR A 218 -8.26 11.76 -11.89
C THR A 218 -7.73 10.92 -10.74
N ASN A 219 -7.45 9.65 -11.01
CA ASN A 219 -6.88 8.74 -10.02
C ASN A 219 -5.49 9.20 -9.57
N GLN A 220 -5.31 9.34 -8.26
CA GLN A 220 -4.06 9.78 -7.63
C GLN A 220 -3.05 8.63 -7.44
N ASP A 221 -3.43 7.38 -7.73
CA ASP A 221 -2.51 6.25 -7.74
C ASP A 221 -1.56 6.31 -8.95
N GLU A 222 -0.41 6.94 -8.76
CA GLU A 222 0.60 7.03 -9.82
C GLU A 222 1.19 5.67 -10.20
N LEU A 223 1.04 4.62 -9.38
CA LEU A 223 1.53 3.29 -9.72
C LEU A 223 0.91 2.78 -11.02
N LEU A 224 -0.37 3.09 -11.27
CA LEU A 224 -1.09 2.75 -12.52
C LEU A 224 -0.37 3.25 -13.78
N GLN A 225 0.36 4.37 -13.68
CA GLN A 225 1.10 4.96 -14.79
C GLN A 225 2.58 4.57 -14.76
N ARG A 226 3.14 4.38 -13.56
CA ARG A 226 4.58 4.15 -13.34
C ARG A 226 5.01 2.70 -13.48
N TYR A 227 4.12 1.74 -13.23
CA TYR A 227 4.46 0.32 -13.16
C TYR A 227 3.60 -0.52 -14.11
N PRO A 228 4.18 -1.07 -15.20
CA PRO A 228 3.45 -1.92 -16.12
C PRO A 228 2.84 -3.15 -15.43
N GLY A 229 1.53 -3.29 -15.56
CA GLY A 229 0.76 -4.35 -14.91
C GLY A 229 0.22 -4.00 -13.53
N ALA A 230 0.40 -2.77 -13.04
CA ALA A 230 -0.36 -2.30 -11.87
C ALA A 230 -1.88 -2.38 -12.15
N ILE A 231 -2.63 -2.91 -11.19
CA ILE A 231 -4.07 -3.15 -11.30
C ILE A 231 -4.88 -2.40 -10.23
N GLY A 232 -4.25 -1.45 -9.53
CA GLY A 232 -4.89 -0.60 -8.54
C GLY A 232 -4.10 -0.48 -7.24
N GLY A 233 -4.38 0.59 -6.51
CA GLY A 233 -3.77 0.87 -5.23
C GLY A 233 -4.45 2.04 -4.52
N LYS A 234 -4.12 2.19 -3.23
CA LYS A 234 -4.58 3.28 -2.40
C LYS A 234 -3.42 3.83 -1.59
N THR A 235 -3.18 5.13 -1.75
CA THR A 235 -2.23 5.91 -0.93
C THR A 235 -2.89 6.44 0.34
N GLY A 236 -2.07 6.74 1.34
CA GLY A 236 -2.46 7.48 2.54
C GLY A 236 -1.32 8.28 3.13
N PHE A 237 -1.67 9.38 3.80
CA PHE A 237 -0.76 10.17 4.59
C PHE A 237 -1.50 10.88 5.72
N THR A 238 -0.94 10.82 6.94
CA THR A 238 -1.20 11.76 8.03
C THR A 238 0.10 11.97 8.79
N ASN A 239 0.15 12.96 9.68
CA ASN A 239 1.33 13.15 10.54
C ASN A 239 1.61 11.93 11.43
N ALA A 240 0.56 11.28 11.95
CA ALA A 240 0.67 10.09 12.78
C ALA A 240 1.04 8.83 11.99
N ALA A 241 0.46 8.64 10.81
CA ALA A 241 0.68 7.45 9.96
C ALA A 241 1.99 7.52 9.15
N ARG A 242 2.50 8.72 8.89
CA ARG A 242 3.44 8.98 7.79
C ARG A 242 2.84 8.49 6.47
N LYS A 243 3.64 8.09 5.48
CA LYS A 243 3.13 7.56 4.20
C LYS A 243 2.68 6.11 4.37
N THR A 244 1.53 5.78 3.82
CA THR A 244 1.01 4.42 3.69
C THR A 244 0.59 4.14 2.25
N PHE A 245 0.70 2.89 1.84
CA PHE A 245 0.27 2.42 0.52
C PHE A 245 -0.15 0.96 0.60
N VAL A 246 -1.19 0.60 -0.15
CA VAL A 246 -1.55 -0.79 -0.45
C VAL A 246 -1.93 -0.87 -1.91
N GLY A 247 -1.49 -1.88 -2.64
CA GLY A 247 -1.79 -2.01 -4.06
C GLY A 247 -1.41 -3.36 -4.63
N ALA A 248 -1.83 -3.60 -5.86
CA ALA A 248 -1.62 -4.87 -6.55
C ALA A 248 -1.11 -4.68 -7.99
N ALA A 249 -0.41 -5.69 -8.48
CA ALA A 249 0.06 -5.76 -9.86
C ALA A 249 -0.08 -7.19 -10.39
N ALA A 250 -0.14 -7.33 -11.71
CA ALA A 250 -0.20 -8.59 -12.43
C ALA A 250 0.89 -8.67 -13.50
N ARG A 251 1.59 -9.82 -13.56
CA ARG A 251 2.61 -10.11 -14.58
C ARG A 251 2.64 -11.60 -14.86
N GLY A 252 2.58 -11.98 -16.14
CA GLY A 252 2.69 -13.39 -16.56
C GLY A 252 1.64 -14.32 -15.93
N GLY A 253 0.42 -13.84 -15.69
CA GLY A 253 -0.66 -14.62 -15.07
C GLY A 253 -0.59 -14.72 -13.54
N ARG A 254 0.46 -14.21 -12.88
CA ARG A 254 0.55 -14.09 -11.42
C ARG A 254 0.09 -12.70 -10.98
N ARG A 255 -0.64 -12.63 -9.87
CA ARG A 255 -1.08 -11.37 -9.25
C ARG A 255 -0.49 -11.25 -7.84
N LEU A 256 0.13 -10.11 -7.55
CA LEU A 256 0.73 -9.82 -6.24
C LEU A 256 0.03 -8.63 -5.61
N VAL A 257 -0.01 -8.61 -4.29
CA VAL A 257 -0.42 -7.48 -3.45
C VAL A 257 0.74 -7.09 -2.54
N ILE A 258 0.95 -5.80 -2.35
CA ILE A 258 1.87 -5.25 -1.37
C ILE A 258 1.14 -4.28 -0.45
N ALA A 259 1.63 -4.16 0.79
CA ALA A 259 1.31 -3.04 1.66
C ALA A 259 2.60 -2.47 2.25
N MET A 260 2.64 -1.16 2.46
CA MET A 260 3.80 -0.39 2.93
C MET A 260 3.31 0.66 3.93
N MET A 261 3.95 0.75 5.10
CA MET A 261 3.51 1.67 6.16
C MET A 261 4.67 2.44 6.80
N TYR A 262 4.29 3.54 7.44
CA TYR A 262 5.11 4.32 8.37
C TYR A 262 6.41 4.90 7.80
N GLY A 263 6.45 5.19 6.51
CA GLY A 263 7.64 5.68 5.84
C GLY A 263 7.64 7.17 5.54
N LEU A 264 8.84 7.73 5.44
CA LEU A 264 9.10 9.08 4.96
C LEU A 264 10.18 9.03 3.88
N VAL A 265 9.91 9.70 2.76
CA VAL A 265 10.89 9.84 1.68
C VAL A 265 11.93 10.85 2.13
N LYS A 266 13.21 10.45 2.09
CA LYS A 266 14.34 11.35 2.36
C LYS A 266 14.79 12.01 1.07
N GLU A 267 15.30 13.23 1.17
CA GLU A 267 15.92 13.91 0.03
C GLU A 267 17.03 13.05 -0.59
N GLY A 268 17.00 12.86 -1.91
CA GLY A 268 17.93 12.00 -2.64
C GLY A 268 17.72 10.49 -2.45
N GLY A 269 16.73 10.06 -1.66
CA GLY A 269 16.38 8.65 -1.44
C GLY A 269 15.26 8.15 -2.36
N PRO A 270 14.99 6.83 -2.34
CA PRO A 270 13.89 6.25 -3.11
C PRO A 270 12.53 6.76 -2.63
N SER A 271 11.64 7.01 -3.58
CA SER A 271 10.23 7.33 -3.32
C SER A 271 9.44 6.08 -2.91
N TYR A 272 8.18 6.28 -2.51
CA TYR A 272 7.25 5.17 -2.29
C TYR A 272 6.96 4.38 -3.57
N TRP A 273 6.92 5.05 -4.72
CA TRP A 273 6.70 4.41 -6.01
C TRP A 273 7.89 3.55 -6.43
N ASP A 274 9.12 4.02 -6.17
CA ASP A 274 10.35 3.25 -6.43
C ASP A 274 10.39 1.98 -5.58
N GLN A 275 10.05 2.09 -4.29
CA GLN A 275 9.99 0.93 -3.41
C GLN A 275 8.86 -0.02 -3.80
N ALA A 276 7.67 0.47 -4.15
CA ALA A 276 6.56 -0.37 -4.62
C ALA A 276 6.96 -1.17 -5.87
N ALA A 277 7.54 -0.51 -6.88
CA ALA A 277 8.03 -1.16 -8.09
C ALA A 277 9.09 -2.23 -7.77
N THR A 278 10.03 -1.90 -6.87
CA THR A 278 11.08 -2.83 -6.41
C THR A 278 10.49 -4.07 -5.72
N LEU A 279 9.51 -3.89 -4.84
CA LEU A 279 8.84 -5.00 -4.15
C LEU A 279 8.09 -5.90 -5.15
N PHE A 280 7.36 -5.33 -6.11
CA PHE A 280 6.71 -6.10 -7.15
C PHE A 280 7.71 -6.82 -8.06
N ASP A 281 8.75 -6.15 -8.54
CA ASP A 281 9.78 -6.76 -9.39
C ASP A 281 10.48 -7.91 -8.68
N TRP A 282 10.83 -7.73 -7.41
CA TRP A 282 11.38 -8.81 -6.58
C TRP A 282 10.40 -9.97 -6.47
N GLY A 283 9.12 -9.70 -6.17
CA GLY A 283 8.09 -10.71 -5.99
C GLY A 283 7.84 -11.52 -7.27
N PHE A 284 7.79 -10.87 -8.42
CA PHE A 284 7.63 -11.54 -9.72
C PHE A 284 8.85 -12.33 -10.15
N ALA A 285 10.05 -11.99 -9.65
CA ALA A 285 11.26 -12.77 -9.88
C ALA A 285 11.35 -14.04 -9.01
N GLN A 286 10.50 -14.17 -7.98
CA GLN A 286 10.50 -15.36 -7.12
C GLN A 286 9.74 -16.53 -7.77
N SER A 287 10.22 -17.74 -7.50
CA SER A 287 9.47 -18.97 -7.79
C SER A 287 8.05 -18.89 -7.18
N PRO A 288 7.00 -19.33 -7.90
CA PRO A 288 5.65 -19.41 -7.35
C PRO A 288 5.50 -20.33 -6.15
N GLN A 289 6.47 -21.21 -5.89
CA GLN A 289 6.47 -22.13 -4.75
C GLN A 289 7.14 -21.50 -3.51
N ALA A 290 7.91 -20.42 -3.67
CA ALA A 290 8.63 -19.79 -2.59
C ALA A 290 7.71 -18.87 -1.77
N GLY A 291 7.70 -19.08 -0.44
CA GLY A 291 7.00 -18.22 0.50
C GLY A 291 7.41 -18.50 1.95
N ILE A 292 7.00 -17.61 2.82
CA ILE A 292 7.34 -17.60 4.25
C ILE A 292 6.12 -17.74 5.17
N GLY A 293 4.91 -17.81 4.59
CA GLY A 293 3.66 -17.94 5.32
C GLY A 293 2.44 -17.77 4.40
N SER A 294 1.29 -17.52 5.01
CA SER A 294 0.03 -17.20 4.33
C SER A 294 -0.67 -16.04 5.05
N LEU A 295 -1.45 -15.27 4.30
CA LEU A 295 -2.38 -14.26 4.81
C LEU A 295 -3.51 -14.89 5.64
#